data_AF-F3CFQ7-F1
#
_entry.id   AF-F3CFQ7-F1
#
_cell.length_a   1.000
_cell.length_b   1.000
_cell.length_c   1.000
_cell.angle_alpha   90.00
_cell.angle_beta   90.00
_cell.angle_gamma   90.00
#
_symmetry.space_group_name_H-M   'P 1'
#
loop_
_entity.id
_entity.type
_entity.pdbx_description
1 polymer ?
#
loop_
_entity_poly.entity_id
_entity_poly.type
_entity_poly.pdbx_seq_one_letter_code
_entity_poly.pdbx_strand_id
1 'polypeptide(L)' 'NDLLDYVKHPEVFDYDKGMVKIPNGPGLGIEINEEYVIERAAIGHRWRNPIWRHADGSFAEW' A
#
# COMPACT_ATOMS: atom_id res chain seq x y z
N ASN A 1 -2.37 -10.58 6.37
CA ASN A 1 -2.85 -9.70 5.29
C ASN A 1 -1.61 -9.00 4.83
N ASP A 2 -0.85 -9.71 4.02
CA ASP A 2 0.56 -9.44 3.82
C ASP A 2 0.64 -8.53 2.60
N LEU A 3 1.24 -7.35 2.74
CA LEU A 3 1.38 -6.35 1.65
C LEU A 3 1.86 -6.98 0.33
N LEU A 4 2.59 -8.08 0.45
CA LEU A 4 3.19 -8.85 -0.62
C LEU A 4 2.19 -9.73 -1.42
N ASP A 5 0.97 -9.95 -0.94
CA ASP A 5 -0.06 -10.72 -1.66
C ASP A 5 -0.49 -10.04 -2.99
N TYR A 6 -0.20 -8.74 -3.13
CA TYR A 6 -0.53 -7.93 -4.30
C TYR A 6 0.46 -8.05 -5.47
N VAL A 7 1.59 -8.74 -5.28
CA VAL A 7 2.59 -8.98 -6.33
C VAL A 7 2.77 -10.47 -6.54
N LYS A 8 3.03 -10.89 -7.78
CA LYS A 8 3.26 -12.32 -8.08
C LYS A 8 4.59 -12.85 -7.55
N HIS A 9 5.57 -11.94 -7.42
CA HIS A 9 6.93 -12.22 -7.00
C HIS A 9 7.25 -11.41 -5.74
N PRO A 10 6.84 -11.85 -4.53
CA PRO A 10 7.04 -11.10 -3.30
C PRO A 10 8.52 -10.84 -2.96
N GLU A 11 9.43 -11.72 -3.43
CA GLU A 11 10.87 -11.64 -3.24
C GLU A 11 11.51 -10.36 -3.83
N VAL A 12 10.83 -9.68 -4.76
CA VAL A 12 11.31 -8.40 -5.31
C VAL A 12 11.38 -7.29 -4.25
N PHE A 13 10.68 -7.48 -3.12
CA PHE A 13 10.70 -6.59 -1.97
C PHE A 13 11.38 -7.21 -0.73
N ASP A 14 12.30 -8.15 -0.92
CA ASP A 14 13.08 -8.69 0.20
C ASP A 14 13.88 -7.59 0.90
N TYR A 15 13.71 -7.52 2.23
CA TYR A 15 14.38 -6.54 3.07
C TYR A 15 15.69 -7.12 3.64
N ASP A 16 16.78 -6.39 3.46
CA ASP A 16 18.06 -6.66 4.12
C ASP A 16 18.49 -5.41 4.91
N LYS A 17 18.71 -5.57 6.22
CA LYS A 17 19.10 -4.49 7.14
C LYS A 17 18.22 -3.24 7.06
N GLY A 18 16.90 -3.44 6.91
CA GLY A 18 15.92 -2.36 6.82
C GLY A 18 15.88 -1.65 5.46
N MET A 19 16.60 -2.15 4.47
CA MET A 19 16.64 -1.63 3.11
C MET A 19 16.04 -2.64 2.13
N VAL A 20 15.40 -2.14 1.08
CA VAL A 20 14.94 -2.96 -0.04
C VAL A 20 15.83 -2.73 -1.25
N LYS A 21 16.08 -3.78 -2.04
CA LYS A 21 16.85 -3.67 -3.28
C LYS A 21 16.00 -3.03 -4.37
N ILE A 22 16.66 -2.34 -5.30
CA ILE A 22 15.98 -1.80 -6.48
C ILE A 22 15.66 -2.99 -7.42
N PRO A 23 14.39 -3.17 -7.83
CA PRO A 23 14.03 -4.18 -8.82
C PRO A 23 14.74 -3.93 -10.16
N ASN A 24 15.25 -4.98 -10.80
CA ASN A 24 16.02 -4.89 -12.05
C ASN A 24 15.20 -5.22 -13.31
N GLY A 25 13.91 -5.49 -13.16
CA GLY A 25 13.01 -5.74 -14.29
C GLY A 25 12.65 -4.47 -15.07
N PRO A 26 11.99 -4.59 -16.23
CA PRO A 26 11.53 -3.44 -16.99
C PRO A 26 10.51 -2.59 -16.22
N GLY A 27 10.50 -1.28 -16.46
CA GLY A 27 9.55 -0.36 -15.82
C GLY A 27 9.74 -0.30 -14.31
N LEU A 28 8.68 -0.56 -13.55
CA LEU A 28 8.73 -0.63 -12.08
C LEU A 28 9.41 -1.91 -11.57
N GLY A 29 9.67 -2.89 -12.46
CA GLY A 29 10.34 -4.14 -12.12
C GLY A 29 9.52 -5.08 -11.23
N ILE A 30 8.19 -4.96 -11.24
CA ILE A 30 7.25 -5.81 -10.50
C ILE A 30 6.14 -6.32 -11.41
N GLU A 31 5.55 -7.47 -11.06
CA GLU A 31 4.34 -8.00 -11.69
C GLU A 31 3.22 -8.06 -10.65
N ILE A 32 2.08 -7.47 -10.97
CA ILE A 32 0.92 -7.37 -10.08
C ILE A 32 0.11 -8.67 -10.11
N ASN A 33 -0.35 -9.10 -8.95
CA ASN A 33 -1.37 -10.13 -8.81
C ASN A 33 -2.75 -9.50 -9.02
N GLU A 34 -3.15 -9.32 -10.29
CA GLU A 34 -4.38 -8.61 -10.65
C GLU A 34 -5.64 -9.31 -10.12
N GLU A 35 -5.65 -10.64 -10.10
CA GLU A 35 -6.77 -11.42 -9.57
C GLU A 35 -7.02 -11.07 -8.09
N TYR A 36 -5.95 -10.99 -7.31
CA TYR A 36 -6.05 -10.59 -5.91
C TYR A 36 -6.46 -9.12 -5.75
N VAL A 37 -5.93 -8.22 -6.58
CA VAL A 37 -6.35 -6.80 -6.58
C VAL A 37 -7.86 -6.68 -6.79
N ILE A 38 -8.41 -7.40 -7.79
CA ILE A 38 -9.83 -7.37 -8.14
C ILE A 38 -10.67 -7.92 -6.98
N GLU A 39 -10.26 -9.04 -6.39
CA GLU A 39 -10.95 -9.63 -5.22
C GLU A 39 -11.00 -8.65 -4.04
N ARG A 40 -9.87 -8.04 -3.69
CA ARG A 40 -9.78 -7.10 -2.56
C ARG A 40 -10.53 -5.80 -2.85
N ALA A 41 -10.54 -5.34 -4.10
CA ALA A 41 -11.31 -4.16 -4.51
C ALA A 41 -12.82 -4.37 -4.34
N ALA A 42 -13.34 -5.59 -4.52
CA ALA A 42 -14.76 -5.90 -4.33
C ALA A 42 -15.24 -5.73 -2.88
N ILE A 43 -14.35 -5.87 -1.90
CA ILE A 43 -14.65 -5.60 -0.48
C ILE A 43 -14.85 -4.08 -0.25
N GLY A 44 -14.09 -3.25 -0.98
CA GLY A 44 -14.11 -1.81 -0.89
C GLY A 44 -13.56 -1.27 0.44
N HIS A 45 -13.31 0.04 0.49
CA HIS A 45 -12.85 0.74 1.69
C HIS A 45 -13.59 2.06 1.85
N ARG A 46 -14.08 2.35 3.05
CA ARG A 46 -14.65 3.67 3.41
C ARG A 46 -13.62 4.50 4.16
N TRP A 47 -12.41 4.60 3.62
CA TRP A 47 -11.36 5.40 4.21
C TRP A 47 -11.68 6.89 4.03
N ARG A 48 -11.53 7.64 5.13
CA ARG A 48 -11.66 9.09 5.18
C ARG A 48 -10.58 9.60 6.10
N ASN A 49 -10.01 10.75 5.77
CA ASN A 49 -9.14 11.46 6.69
C ASN A 49 -9.89 11.71 8.01
N PRO A 50 -9.30 11.38 9.17
CA PRO A 50 -9.90 11.75 10.44
C PRO A 50 -9.96 13.28 10.53
N ILE A 51 -11.11 13.79 10.97
CA ILE A 51 -11.32 15.23 11.17
C ILE A 51 -10.86 15.57 12.58
N TRP A 52 -9.85 16.42 12.67
CA TRP A 52 -9.37 16.96 13.93
C TRP A 52 -9.90 18.36 14.15
N ARG A 53 -10.26 18.68 15.38
CA ARG A 53 -10.73 20.00 15.79
C ARG A 53 -9.98 20.47 17.02
N HIS A 54 -9.67 21.76 17.05
CA HIS A 54 -9.18 22.43 18.25
C HIS A 54 -10.30 22.57 19.29
N ALA A 55 -9.95 22.94 20.53
CA ALA A 55 -10.92 23.09 21.62
C ALA A 55 -11.99 24.17 21.35
N ASP A 56 -11.68 25.14 20.48
CA ASP A 56 -12.60 26.19 20.03
C ASP A 56 -13.50 25.77 18.85
N GLY A 57 -13.37 24.52 18.38
CA GLY A 57 -14.15 23.94 17.28
C GLY A 57 -13.60 24.22 15.89
N SER A 58 -12.55 25.02 15.74
CA SER A 58 -11.87 25.24 14.47
C SER A 58 -11.19 23.96 13.96
N PHE A 59 -11.02 23.85 12.64
CA PHE A 59 -10.35 22.70 12.03
C PHE A 59 -8.86 22.72 12.35
N ALA A 60 -8.32 21.57 12.76
CA ALA A 60 -6.88 21.36 12.86
C ALA A 60 -6.35 20.77 11.55
N GLU A 61 -5.14 21.17 11.15
CA GLU A 61 -4.44 20.55 10.03
C GLU A 61 -4.01 19.12 10.36
N TRP A 62 -3.79 18.34 9.29
CA TRP A 62 -3.43 16.93 9.37
C TRP A 62 -1.91 16.76 9.35
#